data_AF-A0A2V4D9X8-F1
#
_entry.id   AF-A0A2V4D9X8-F1
#
_cell.length_a   1.000
_cell.length_b   1.000
_cell.length_c   1.000
_cell.angle_alpha   90.00
_cell.angle_beta   90.00
_cell.angle_gamma   90.00
#
_symmetry.space_group_name_H-M   'P 1'
#
loop_
_entity.id
_entity.type
_entity.pdbx_description
1 polymer ?
#
loop_
_entity_poly.entity_id
_entity_poly.type
_entity_poly.pdbx_seq_one_letter_code
_entity_poly.pdbx_strand_id
1 'polypeptide(L)'
;MARKNKSIDPVCKMTVDIKTAKENNLESSKEGKNYYFCSQTCKDKFDGKKTNVAWYQSEKFGKIFPWFLGITLVLGTGLSILYNFMILYMGIFFIIFSLFKAIDWKGFIVAFKEYDIPAKLIPGYSAIYPALEFLIGVLFVINFYMEDFFIIPIAWITLIIMGIGAVGVSIKLSKNEKFQCACLGTKIKVPLTKVTLLENILMVIMAVRLIFY
;
A
#
# COMPACT_ATOMS: atom_id res chain seq x y z
N MET A 1 -27.72 41.25 7.78
CA MET A 1 -28.29 40.28 6.82
C MET A 1 -27.14 39.52 6.15
N ALA A 2 -26.88 38.24 6.47
CA ALA A 2 -25.76 37.50 5.85
C ALA A 2 -26.02 35.98 5.84
N ARG A 3 -26.95 35.52 4.99
CA ARG A 3 -27.22 34.09 4.77
C ARG A 3 -27.70 33.88 3.33
N LYS A 4 -26.81 33.75 2.34
CA LYS A 4 -27.23 33.28 0.99
C LYS A 4 -26.13 32.85 -0.01
N ASN A 5 -24.85 32.73 0.38
CA ASN A 5 -23.75 32.40 -0.56
C ASN A 5 -23.16 30.99 -0.44
N LYS A 6 -23.91 30.03 0.11
CA LYS A 6 -23.45 28.64 0.24
C LYS A 6 -24.29 27.70 -0.62
N SER A 7 -23.64 26.78 -1.31
CA SER A 7 -24.23 25.70 -2.11
C SER A 7 -23.69 24.36 -1.62
N ILE A 8 -24.38 23.26 -1.93
CA ILE A 8 -23.89 21.90 -1.65
C ILE A 8 -23.34 21.32 -2.95
N ASP A 9 -22.12 20.80 -2.90
CA ASP A 9 -21.52 20.06 -4.02
C ASP A 9 -22.25 18.71 -4.20
N PRO A 10 -22.86 18.43 -5.37
CA PRO A 10 -23.65 17.21 -5.58
C PRO A 10 -22.82 15.93 -5.64
N VAL A 11 -21.50 16.01 -5.82
CA VAL A 11 -20.58 14.86 -5.93
C VAL A 11 -20.07 14.44 -4.55
N CYS A 12 -19.59 15.39 -3.75
CA CYS A 12 -18.97 15.09 -2.46
C CYS A 12 -19.81 15.51 -1.23
N LYS A 13 -20.93 16.21 -1.44
CA LYS A 13 -21.83 16.74 -0.40
C LYS A 13 -21.19 17.78 0.53
N MET A 14 -20.03 18.32 0.18
CA MET A 14 -19.40 19.39 0.94
C MET A 14 -20.12 20.72 0.70
N THR A 15 -20.21 21.56 1.74
CA THR A 15 -20.74 22.93 1.61
C THR A 15 -19.68 23.82 0.99
N VAL A 16 -20.00 24.45 -0.13
CA VAL A 16 -19.12 25.32 -0.91
C VAL A 16 -19.62 26.75 -0.93
N ASP A 17 -18.69 27.70 -0.91
CA ASP A 17 -19.01 29.11 -1.10
C ASP A 17 -19.15 29.41 -2.60
N ILE A 18 -20.30 29.97 -3.00
CA ILE A 18 -20.65 30.23 -4.39
C ILE A 18 -19.69 31.24 -5.03
N LYS A 19 -19.21 32.23 -4.26
CA LYS A 19 -18.32 33.28 -4.78
C LYS A 19 -16.94 32.68 -5.08
N THR A 20 -16.42 31.90 -4.13
CA THR A 20 -15.13 31.22 -4.29
C THR A 20 -15.17 30.19 -5.44
N ALA A 21 -16.29 29.47 -5.59
CA ALA A 21 -16.45 28.52 -6.69
C ALA A 21 -16.43 29.22 -8.06
N LYS A 22 -17.13 30.35 -8.22
CA LYS A 22 -17.14 31.14 -9.45
C LYS A 22 -15.77 31.74 -9.78
N GLU A 23 -15.08 32.31 -8.79
CA GLU A 23 -13.73 32.86 -8.99
C GLU A 23 -12.73 31.81 -9.48
N ASN A 24 -12.93 30.54 -9.08
CA ASN A 24 -12.08 29.41 -9.49
C ASN A 24 -12.62 28.63 -10.70
N ASN A 25 -13.66 29.12 -11.40
CA ASN A 25 -14.32 28.42 -12.51
C ASN A 25 -14.83 27.01 -12.15
N LEU A 26 -15.29 26.80 -10.92
CA LEU A 26 -15.80 25.53 -10.38
C LEU A 26 -17.33 25.44 -10.41
N GLU A 27 -17.96 25.94 -11.48
CA GLU A 27 -19.38 25.82 -11.74
C GLU A 27 -19.69 25.00 -13.01
N SER A 28 -20.87 24.38 -13.05
CA SER A 28 -21.41 23.70 -14.22
C SER A 28 -22.92 23.89 -14.30
N SER A 29 -23.47 23.99 -15.51
CA SER A 29 -24.91 24.16 -15.74
C SER A 29 -25.48 22.91 -16.40
N LYS A 30 -26.42 22.23 -15.74
CA LYS A 30 -27.16 21.08 -16.30
C LYS A 30 -28.65 21.25 -16.01
N GLU A 31 -29.48 20.97 -17.01
CA GLU A 31 -30.94 21.04 -16.89
C GLU A 31 -31.46 22.38 -16.35
N GLY A 32 -30.82 23.49 -16.76
CA GLY A 32 -31.19 24.84 -16.33
C GLY A 32 -30.84 25.19 -14.87
N LYS A 33 -30.10 24.31 -14.16
CA LYS A 33 -29.60 24.56 -12.80
C LYS A 33 -28.08 24.72 -12.80
N ASN A 34 -27.60 25.73 -12.07
CA ASN A 34 -26.18 25.95 -11.83
C ASN A 34 -25.73 25.19 -10.57
N TYR A 35 -24.71 24.35 -10.73
CA TYR A 35 -24.06 23.58 -9.69
C TYR A 35 -22.68 24.16 -9.41
N TYR A 36 -22.26 24.11 -8.15
CA TYR A 36 -20.96 24.61 -7.68
C TYR A 36 -20.20 23.48 -6.99
N PHE A 37 -18.91 23.39 -7.26
CA PHE A 37 -18.06 22.27 -6.82
C PHE A 37 -16.94 22.73 -5.90
N CYS A 38 -16.48 21.83 -5.04
CA CYS A 38 -15.41 22.13 -4.10
C CYS A 38 -14.02 22.03 -4.72
N SER A 39 -13.90 21.30 -5.83
CA SER A 39 -12.64 21.06 -6.53
C SER A 39 -12.89 20.74 -7.99
N GLN A 40 -11.85 20.89 -8.80
CA GLN A 40 -11.88 20.55 -10.22
C GLN A 40 -12.26 19.08 -10.44
N THR A 41 -11.85 18.17 -9.55
CA THR A 41 -12.17 16.74 -9.63
C THR A 41 -13.68 16.47 -9.46
N CYS A 42 -14.36 17.20 -8.56
CA CYS A 42 -15.80 17.07 -8.40
C CYS A 42 -16.55 17.63 -9.62
N LYS A 43 -16.10 18.76 -10.16
CA LYS A 43 -16.63 19.33 -11.40
C LYS A 43 -16.47 18.36 -12.59
N ASP A 44 -15.27 17.84 -12.81
CA ASP A 44 -14.99 16.93 -13.93
C ASP A 44 -15.81 15.63 -13.83
N LYS A 45 -15.97 15.07 -12.62
CA LYS A 45 -16.86 13.92 -12.36
C LYS A 45 -18.31 14.24 -12.70
N PHE A 46 -18.80 15.42 -12.31
CA PHE A 46 -20.15 15.86 -12.61
C PHE A 46 -20.36 16.11 -14.10
N ASP A 47 -19.38 16.70 -14.78
CA ASP A 47 -19.40 16.98 -16.23
C ASP A 47 -19.22 15.73 -17.09
N GLY A 48 -18.93 14.58 -16.48
CA GLY A 48 -18.69 13.33 -17.20
C GLY A 48 -17.38 13.35 -18.00
N LYS A 49 -16.47 14.30 -17.71
CA LYS A 49 -15.13 14.30 -18.30
C LYS A 49 -14.38 13.10 -17.75
N LYS A 50 -13.94 12.21 -18.64
CA LYS A 50 -12.92 11.22 -18.28
C LYS A 50 -11.64 11.98 -17.92
N THR A 51 -11.43 12.21 -16.63
CA THR A 51 -10.13 12.63 -16.13
C THR A 51 -9.12 11.60 -16.61
N ASN A 52 -8.10 12.01 -17.38
CA ASN A 52 -6.96 11.17 -17.76
C ASN A 52 -6.12 10.88 -16.51
N VAL A 53 -6.67 10.07 -15.61
CA VAL A 53 -5.93 9.50 -14.49
C VAL A 53 -5.08 8.36 -15.04
N ALA A 54 -3.84 8.24 -14.57
CA ALA A 54 -2.97 7.13 -14.97
C ALA A 54 -3.68 5.79 -14.72
N TRP A 55 -3.50 4.81 -15.61
CA TRP A 55 -4.24 3.53 -15.60
C TRP A 55 -4.19 2.80 -14.24
N TYR A 56 -3.07 2.93 -13.54
CA TYR A 56 -2.84 2.34 -12.23
C TYR A 56 -3.73 3.00 -11.14
N GLN A 57 -4.10 4.28 -11.28
CA GLN A 57 -4.96 4.99 -10.31
C GLN A 57 -6.46 4.69 -10.50
N SER A 58 -6.82 3.82 -11.43
CA SER A 58 -8.22 3.48 -11.70
C SER A 58 -8.83 2.62 -10.59
N GLU A 59 -10.12 2.83 -10.30
CA GLU A 59 -10.85 1.99 -9.34
C GLU A 59 -10.87 0.51 -9.77
N LYS A 60 -10.91 0.25 -11.08
CA LYS A 60 -10.86 -1.10 -11.64
C LYS A 60 -9.53 -1.78 -11.31
N PHE A 61 -8.42 -1.07 -11.49
CA PHE A 61 -7.10 -1.56 -11.12
C PHE A 61 -7.02 -1.85 -9.62
N GLY A 62 -7.50 -0.94 -8.76
CA GLY A 62 -7.45 -1.14 -7.32
C GLY A 62 -8.30 -2.28 -6.76
N LYS A 63 -9.30 -2.76 -7.51
CA LYS A 63 -10.06 -3.97 -7.15
C LYS A 63 -9.39 -5.26 -7.62
N ILE A 64 -8.79 -5.25 -8.81
CA ILE A 64 -8.21 -6.44 -9.45
C ILE A 64 -6.82 -6.73 -8.91
N PHE A 65 -5.99 -5.70 -8.73
CA PHE A 65 -4.58 -5.85 -8.37
C PHE A 65 -4.36 -6.63 -7.06
N PRO A 66 -5.09 -6.37 -5.95
CA PRO A 66 -4.91 -7.12 -4.71
C PRO A 66 -5.20 -8.62 -4.84
N TRP A 67 -6.21 -8.98 -5.63
CA TRP A 67 -6.55 -10.38 -5.89
C TRP A 67 -5.49 -11.08 -6.71
N PHE A 68 -5.04 -10.43 -7.79
CA PHE A 68 -3.96 -10.94 -8.62
C PHE A 68 -2.70 -11.18 -7.78
N LEU A 69 -2.28 -10.16 -7.01
CA LEU A 69 -1.10 -10.23 -6.16
C LEU A 69 -1.23 -11.30 -5.08
N GLY A 70 -2.40 -11.43 -4.43
CA GLY A 70 -2.67 -12.45 -3.43
C GLY A 70 -2.62 -13.88 -3.98
N ILE A 71 -3.16 -14.11 -5.18
CA ILE A 71 -3.09 -15.41 -5.85
C ILE A 71 -1.64 -15.76 -6.19
N THR A 72 -0.88 -14.82 -6.76
CA THR A 72 0.54 -15.01 -7.07
C THR A 72 1.35 -15.33 -5.81
N LEU A 73 1.05 -14.67 -4.69
CA LEU A 73 1.68 -14.91 -3.39
C LEU A 73 1.43 -16.31 -2.86
N VAL A 74 0.16 -16.74 -2.82
CA VAL A 74 -0.22 -18.05 -2.27
C VAL A 74 0.29 -19.19 -3.15
N LEU A 75 0.09 -19.09 -4.47
CA LEU A 75 0.57 -20.10 -5.40
C LEU A 75 2.09 -20.17 -5.42
N GLY A 76 2.77 -19.02 -5.44
CA GLY A 76 4.22 -18.94 -5.41
C GLY A 76 4.80 -19.58 -4.14
N THR A 77 4.21 -19.27 -2.98
CA THR A 77 4.61 -19.88 -1.70
C THR A 77 4.42 -21.40 -1.73
N GLY A 78 3.24 -21.88 -2.14
CA GLY A 78 2.95 -23.31 -2.20
C GLY A 78 3.89 -24.06 -3.14
N LEU A 79 4.12 -23.54 -4.35
CA LEU A 79 5.06 -24.12 -5.31
C LEU A 79 6.49 -24.09 -4.78
N SER A 80 6.91 -23.00 -4.14
CA SER A 80 8.27 -22.87 -3.60
C SER A 80 8.57 -23.92 -2.53
N ILE A 81 7.58 -24.25 -1.70
CA ILE A 81 7.67 -25.29 -0.67
C ILE A 81 7.72 -26.68 -1.31
N LEU A 82 6.89 -26.93 -2.34
CA LEU A 82 6.83 -28.24 -3.00
C LEU A 82 8.09 -28.59 -3.81
N TYR A 83 8.72 -27.58 -4.43
CA TYR A 83 9.87 -27.76 -5.32
C TYR A 83 11.19 -27.24 -4.71
N ASN A 84 11.23 -26.99 -3.40
CA ASN A 84 12.43 -26.59 -2.66
C ASN A 84 13.14 -25.31 -3.17
N PHE A 85 12.42 -24.34 -3.73
CA PHE A 85 12.99 -23.04 -4.15
C PHE A 85 12.58 -21.89 -3.23
N MET A 86 12.23 -22.19 -1.98
CA MET A 86 11.76 -21.22 -0.97
C MET A 86 12.71 -20.04 -0.78
N ILE A 87 14.01 -20.32 -0.68
CA ILE A 87 15.07 -19.33 -0.45
C ILE A 87 15.09 -18.29 -1.58
N LEU A 88 15.09 -18.78 -2.83
CA LEU A 88 15.08 -17.92 -4.00
C LEU A 88 13.78 -17.12 -4.11
N TYR A 89 12.64 -17.74 -3.82
CA TYR A 89 11.34 -17.08 -3.83
C TYR A 89 11.28 -15.91 -2.84
N MET A 90 11.67 -16.15 -1.57
CA MET A 90 11.72 -15.12 -0.54
C MET A 90 12.69 -13.99 -0.92
N GLY A 91 13.86 -14.33 -1.44
CA GLY A 91 14.88 -13.35 -1.84
C GLY A 91 14.40 -12.41 -2.94
N ILE A 92 13.92 -12.96 -4.04
CA ILE A 92 13.37 -12.18 -5.17
C ILE A 92 12.19 -11.33 -4.70
N PHE A 93 11.30 -11.92 -3.89
CA PHE A 93 10.13 -11.24 -3.40
C PHE A 93 10.50 -10.01 -2.55
N PHE A 94 11.41 -10.15 -1.58
CA PHE A 94 11.86 -9.04 -0.75
C PHE A 94 12.53 -7.92 -1.56
N ILE A 95 13.35 -8.29 -2.55
CA ILE A 95 13.97 -7.31 -3.46
C ILE A 95 12.89 -6.52 -4.20
N ILE A 96 11.95 -7.18 -4.86
CA ILE A 96 10.91 -6.52 -5.66
C ILE A 96 10.03 -5.63 -4.78
N PHE A 97 9.56 -6.14 -3.64
CA PHE A 97 8.67 -5.39 -2.76
C PHE A 97 9.36 -4.22 -2.07
N SER A 98 10.63 -4.36 -1.72
CA SER A 98 11.44 -3.25 -1.22
C SER A 98 11.58 -2.14 -2.26
N LEU A 99 11.87 -2.49 -3.51
CA LEU A 99 11.98 -1.52 -4.59
C LEU A 99 10.66 -0.78 -4.82
N PHE A 100 9.52 -1.47 -4.76
CA PHE A 100 8.22 -0.81 -4.82
C PHE A 100 8.00 0.17 -3.67
N LYS A 101 8.39 -0.19 -2.44
CA LYS A 101 8.33 0.70 -1.28
C LYS A 101 9.21 1.94 -1.46
N ALA A 102 10.33 1.82 -2.17
CA ALA A 102 11.24 2.93 -2.45
C ALA A 102 10.71 3.93 -3.51
N ILE A 103 9.72 3.56 -4.33
CA ILE A 103 9.17 4.44 -5.39
C ILE A 103 8.59 5.74 -4.81
N ASP A 104 7.87 5.67 -3.69
CA ASP A 104 7.38 6.85 -2.97
C ASP A 104 7.92 6.83 -1.54
N TRP A 105 9.24 6.99 -1.39
CA TRP A 105 9.94 6.92 -0.11
C TRP A 105 9.32 7.83 0.98
N LYS A 106 8.93 9.06 0.61
CA LYS A 106 8.34 10.01 1.56
C LYS A 106 6.92 9.60 1.96
N GLY A 107 6.09 9.20 0.98
CA GLY A 107 4.76 8.64 1.26
C GLY A 107 4.85 7.37 2.09
N PHE A 108 5.85 6.53 1.81
CA PHE A 108 6.14 5.30 2.54
C PHE A 108 6.39 5.58 4.03
N ILE A 109 7.32 6.49 4.35
CA ILE A 109 7.65 6.83 5.74
C ILE A 109 6.41 7.28 6.53
N VAL A 110 5.56 8.10 5.93
CA VAL A 110 4.36 8.63 6.60
C VAL A 110 3.34 7.51 6.83
N ALA A 111 3.00 6.75 5.79
CA ALA A 111 2.00 5.69 5.90
C ALA A 111 2.49 4.47 6.71
N PHE A 112 3.76 4.10 6.65
CA PHE A 112 4.33 2.98 7.40
C PHE A 112 4.27 3.23 8.92
N LYS A 113 4.53 4.47 9.35
CA LYS A 113 4.36 4.89 10.76
C LYS A 113 2.94 4.77 11.28
N GLU A 114 1.92 4.74 10.43
CA GLU A 114 0.53 4.65 10.91
C GLU A 114 0.18 3.26 11.46
N TYR A 115 0.85 2.20 10.99
CA TYR A 115 0.49 0.82 11.32
C TYR A 115 1.62 -0.02 11.92
N ASP A 116 2.89 0.20 11.56
CA ASP A 116 4.00 -0.59 12.10
C ASP A 116 4.38 -0.14 13.53
N ILE A 117 4.50 -1.10 14.46
CA ILE A 117 4.73 -0.82 15.88
C ILE A 117 6.16 -0.26 16.09
N PRO A 118 7.24 -0.93 15.63
CA PRO A 118 8.59 -0.38 15.68
C PRO A 118 8.72 1.00 15.02
N ALA A 119 8.05 1.22 13.88
CA ALA A 119 8.09 2.51 13.18
C ALA A 119 7.51 3.68 13.99
N LYS A 120 6.58 3.42 14.92
CA LYS A 120 6.04 4.43 15.83
C LYS A 120 6.99 4.75 16.99
N LEU A 121 7.71 3.73 17.45
CA LEU A 121 8.57 3.82 18.62
C LEU A 121 9.95 4.38 18.28
N ILE A 122 10.51 3.98 17.13
CA ILE A 122 11.89 4.28 16.76
C ILE A 122 11.91 5.32 15.63
N PRO A 123 12.38 6.55 15.89
CA PRO A 123 12.51 7.56 14.85
C PRO A 123 13.55 7.10 13.81
N GLY A 124 13.14 7.08 12.54
CA GLY A 124 14.01 6.68 11.42
C GLY A 124 13.88 5.21 11.00
N TYR A 125 13.28 4.33 11.81
CA TYR A 125 13.05 2.92 11.42
C TYR A 125 12.26 2.81 10.12
N SER A 126 11.19 3.60 10.00
CA SER A 126 10.37 3.67 8.77
C SER A 126 11.14 4.12 7.52
N ALA A 127 12.24 4.86 7.68
CA ALA A 127 13.05 5.30 6.55
C ALA A 127 14.05 4.21 6.14
N ILE A 128 14.57 3.43 7.09
CA ILE A 128 15.57 2.39 6.84
C ILE A 128 14.91 1.07 6.41
N TYR A 129 13.64 0.85 6.77
CA TYR A 129 12.93 -0.40 6.52
C TYR A 129 12.99 -0.93 5.07
N PRO A 130 12.77 -0.13 4.01
CA PRO A 130 12.91 -0.63 2.64
C PRO A 130 14.33 -1.17 2.38
N ALA A 131 15.36 -0.48 2.85
CA ALA A 131 16.74 -0.94 2.69
C ALA A 131 17.02 -2.25 3.45
N LEU A 132 16.42 -2.45 4.63
CA LEU A 132 16.53 -3.71 5.39
C LEU A 132 15.90 -4.87 4.61
N GLU A 133 14.71 -4.70 4.05
CA GLU A 133 14.08 -5.73 3.23
C GLU A 133 14.90 -6.03 1.97
N PHE A 134 15.44 -5.02 1.31
CA PHE A 134 16.32 -5.21 0.15
C PHE A 134 17.55 -6.04 0.53
N LEU A 135 18.20 -5.70 1.64
CA LEU A 135 19.38 -6.41 2.12
C LEU A 135 19.06 -7.87 2.47
N ILE A 136 17.97 -8.11 3.20
CA ILE A 136 17.50 -9.48 3.52
C ILE A 136 17.24 -10.26 2.23
N GLY A 137 16.59 -9.64 1.24
CA GLY A 137 16.34 -10.27 -0.05
C GLY A 137 17.61 -10.65 -0.81
N VAL A 138 18.59 -9.74 -0.87
CA VAL A 138 19.90 -10.01 -1.45
C VAL A 138 20.61 -11.15 -0.71
N LEU A 139 20.56 -11.16 0.62
CA LEU A 139 21.18 -12.21 1.43
C LEU A 139 20.54 -13.58 1.16
N PHE A 140 19.22 -13.67 1.01
CA PHE A 140 18.55 -14.91 0.60
C PHE A 140 19.02 -15.37 -0.79
N VAL A 141 19.09 -14.47 -1.78
CA VAL A 141 19.57 -14.82 -3.13
C VAL A 141 21.03 -15.31 -3.09
N ILE A 142 21.90 -14.66 -2.32
CA ILE A 142 23.30 -15.10 -2.17
C ILE A 142 23.38 -16.49 -1.55
N ASN A 143 22.58 -16.78 -0.51
CA ASN A 143 22.59 -18.09 0.15
C ASN A 143 22.15 -19.22 -0.78
N PHE A 144 21.20 -18.94 -1.69
CA PHE A 144 20.81 -19.90 -2.73
C PHE A 144 21.98 -20.33 -3.64
N TYR A 145 22.98 -19.46 -3.87
CA TYR A 145 24.17 -19.78 -4.65
C TYR A 145 25.35 -20.31 -3.81
N MET A 146 25.40 -19.98 -2.52
CA MET A 146 26.54 -20.22 -1.62
C MET A 146 26.29 -21.34 -0.60
N GLU A 147 25.42 -22.31 -0.92
CA GLU A 147 25.14 -23.50 -0.09
C GLU A 147 24.67 -23.17 1.34
N ASP A 148 23.76 -22.20 1.51
CA ASP A 148 22.97 -21.97 2.73
C ASP A 148 23.73 -21.63 4.03
N PHE A 149 25.00 -21.24 3.96
CA PHE A 149 25.84 -21.00 5.15
C PHE A 149 25.26 -20.04 6.20
N PHE A 150 24.52 -19.01 5.78
CA PHE A 150 23.92 -18.00 6.66
C PHE A 150 22.38 -18.09 6.74
N ILE A 151 21.77 -19.18 6.28
CA ILE A 151 20.31 -19.24 6.12
C ILE A 151 19.56 -19.13 7.46
N ILE A 152 20.04 -19.82 8.50
CA ILE A 152 19.40 -19.85 9.82
C ILE A 152 19.32 -18.45 10.46
N PRO A 153 20.42 -17.67 10.59
CA PRO A 153 20.34 -16.34 11.17
C PRO A 153 19.47 -15.39 10.33
N ILE A 154 19.51 -15.48 9.00
CA ILE A 154 18.65 -14.66 8.12
C ILE A 154 17.17 -15.00 8.33
N ALA A 155 16.84 -16.29 8.44
CA ALA A 155 15.48 -16.75 8.70
C ALA A 155 14.95 -16.24 10.05
N TRP A 156 15.77 -16.27 11.12
CA TRP A 156 15.39 -15.68 12.42
C TRP A 156 15.14 -14.17 12.35
N ILE A 157 16.01 -13.42 11.68
CA ILE A 157 15.83 -11.97 11.48
C ILE A 157 14.52 -11.71 10.73
N THR A 158 14.28 -12.45 9.66
CA THR A 158 13.07 -12.35 8.84
C THR A 158 11.82 -12.66 9.67
N LEU A 159 11.85 -13.73 10.47
CA LEU A 159 10.76 -14.13 11.35
C LEU A 159 10.38 -13.01 12.32
N ILE A 160 11.37 -12.35 12.94
CA ILE A 160 11.15 -11.28 13.90
C ILE A 160 10.55 -10.04 13.21
N ILE A 161 11.17 -9.58 12.11
CA ILE A 161 10.74 -8.36 11.41
C ILE A 161 9.33 -8.56 10.84
N MET A 162 9.11 -9.66 10.10
CA MET A 162 7.83 -9.94 9.46
C MET A 162 6.74 -10.28 10.48
N GLY A 163 7.09 -10.97 11.58
CA GLY A 163 6.18 -11.27 12.67
C GLY A 163 5.65 -10.02 13.36
N ILE A 164 6.55 -9.08 13.70
CA ILE A 164 6.14 -7.79 14.29
C ILE A 164 5.26 -7.01 13.31
N GLY A 165 5.64 -6.97 12.02
CA GLY A 165 4.85 -6.34 10.96
C GLY A 165 3.46 -6.96 10.81
N ALA A 166 3.34 -8.28 10.84
CA ALA A 166 2.06 -8.99 10.77
C ALA A 166 1.15 -8.66 11.95
N VAL A 167 1.69 -8.61 13.16
CA VAL A 167 0.94 -8.23 14.38
C VAL A 167 0.46 -6.78 14.29
N GLY A 168 1.32 -5.84 13.89
CA GLY A 168 0.96 -4.43 13.74
C GLY A 168 -0.19 -4.21 12.75
N VAL A 169 -0.11 -4.84 11.58
CA VAL A 169 -1.16 -4.78 10.55
C VAL A 169 -2.46 -5.45 11.03
N SER A 170 -2.38 -6.59 11.72
CA SER A 170 -3.53 -7.33 12.25
C SER A 170 -4.33 -6.52 13.27
N ILE A 171 -3.64 -5.86 14.21
CA ILE A 171 -4.27 -5.00 15.22
C ILE A 171 -5.04 -3.85 14.57
N LYS A 172 -4.49 -3.25 13.52
CA LYS A 172 -5.13 -2.14 12.80
C LYS A 172 -6.31 -2.58 11.94
N LEU A 173 -6.23 -3.72 11.27
CA LEU A 173 -7.35 -4.33 10.56
C LEU A 173 -8.53 -4.62 11.48
N SER A 174 -8.25 -5.13 12.69
CA SER A 174 -9.28 -5.43 13.70
C SER A 174 -10.05 -4.17 14.14
N LYS A 175 -9.42 -2.99 14.10
CA LYS A 175 -10.05 -1.71 14.45
C LYS A 175 -10.86 -1.05 13.31
N ASN A 176 -10.99 -1.68 12.14
CA ASN A 176 -11.70 -1.14 10.96
C ASN A 176 -11.23 0.25 10.47
N GLU A 177 -10.04 0.67 10.88
CA GLU A 177 -9.45 1.93 10.43
C GLU A 177 -8.89 1.76 9.00
N LYS A 178 -9.41 2.55 8.04
CA LYS A 178 -8.92 2.57 6.65
C LYS A 178 -7.74 3.54 6.56
N PHE A 179 -6.51 3.02 6.64
CA PHE A 179 -5.29 3.80 6.42
C PHE A 179 -4.80 3.66 4.98
N GLN A 180 -4.11 4.69 4.48
CA GLN A 180 -3.52 4.66 3.14
C GLN A 180 -2.19 3.91 3.20
N CYS A 181 -1.99 2.94 2.31
CA CYS A 181 -0.80 2.10 2.34
C CYS A 181 0.38 2.76 1.63
N ALA A 182 1.56 2.50 2.19
CA ALA A 182 2.83 3.18 1.95
C ALA A 182 3.62 2.62 0.75
N CYS A 183 3.41 1.34 0.41
CA CYS A 183 4.29 0.57 -0.48
C CYS A 183 4.20 0.90 -1.98
N LEU A 184 3.18 1.63 -2.42
CA LEU A 184 3.03 2.11 -3.79
C LEU A 184 2.66 3.59 -3.83
N GLY A 185 2.96 4.29 -2.74
CA GLY A 185 2.81 5.73 -2.66
C GLY A 185 1.39 6.26 -2.56
N THR A 186 1.31 7.49 -2.09
CA THR A 186 0.08 8.29 -1.90
C THR A 186 -0.73 8.50 -3.18
N LYS A 187 -0.18 8.12 -4.34
CA LYS A 187 -0.81 8.22 -5.65
C LYS A 187 -1.73 7.04 -5.98
N ILE A 188 -1.80 6.03 -5.12
CA ILE A 188 -2.35 4.72 -5.44
C ILE A 188 -3.43 4.34 -4.41
N LYS A 189 -4.71 4.54 -4.77
CA LYS A 189 -5.87 4.28 -3.89
C LYS A 189 -6.26 2.80 -3.90
N VAL A 190 -5.37 1.93 -3.42
CA VAL A 190 -5.60 0.48 -3.41
C VAL A 190 -5.61 -0.04 -1.96
N PRO A 191 -6.63 -0.82 -1.54
CA PRO A 191 -6.69 -1.40 -0.20
C PRO A 191 -5.67 -2.55 -0.08
N LEU A 192 -4.39 -2.20 0.09
CA LEU A 192 -3.27 -3.14 0.14
C LEU A 192 -3.11 -3.83 1.51
N THR A 193 -3.81 -3.37 2.54
CA THR A 193 -3.66 -3.85 3.93
C THR A 193 -3.82 -5.36 4.08
N LYS A 194 -4.79 -5.97 3.38
CA LYS A 194 -5.00 -7.42 3.43
C LYS A 194 -3.89 -8.21 2.74
N VAL A 195 -3.32 -7.64 1.68
CA VAL A 195 -2.26 -8.30 0.91
C VAL A 195 -0.94 -8.23 1.66
N THR A 196 -0.62 -7.10 2.29
CA THR A 196 0.58 -6.97 3.14
C THR A 196 0.51 -7.89 4.35
N LEU A 197 -0.68 -8.08 4.95
CA LEU A 197 -0.85 -9.07 6.02
C LEU A 197 -0.57 -10.49 5.52
N LEU A 198 -1.13 -10.84 4.36
CA LEU A 198 -0.92 -12.14 3.72
C LEU A 198 0.57 -12.37 3.41
N GLU A 199 1.24 -11.38 2.81
CA GLU A 199 2.68 -11.36 2.57
C GLU A 199 3.47 -11.67 3.84
N ASN A 200 3.28 -10.89 4.91
CA ASN A 200 4.05 -11.08 6.16
C ASN A 200 3.81 -12.47 6.78
N ILE A 201 2.57 -12.98 6.76
CA ILE A 201 2.25 -14.31 7.27
C ILE A 201 2.94 -15.41 6.45
N LEU A 202 2.89 -15.32 5.11
CA LEU A 202 3.53 -16.30 4.24
C LEU A 202 5.05 -16.31 4.44
N MET A 203 5.66 -15.13 4.58
CA MET A 203 7.09 -15.01 4.90
C MET A 203 7.45 -15.63 6.25
N VAL A 204 6.61 -15.42 7.27
CA VAL A 204 6.77 -16.06 8.59
C VAL A 204 6.68 -17.59 8.47
N ILE A 205 5.69 -18.13 7.75
CA ILE A 205 5.54 -19.57 7.54
C ILE A 205 6.79 -20.17 6.88
N MET A 206 7.28 -19.52 5.82
CA MET A 206 8.48 -19.98 5.11
C MET A 206 9.74 -19.87 5.99
N ALA A 207 9.90 -18.79 6.74
CA ALA A 207 11.02 -18.61 7.67
C ALA A 207 11.01 -19.68 8.79
N VAL A 208 9.85 -19.97 9.39
CA VAL A 208 9.70 -21.06 10.36
C VAL A 208 10.10 -22.39 9.72
N ARG A 209 9.62 -22.65 8.49
CA ARG A 209 9.97 -23.89 7.78
C ARG A 209 11.48 -24.01 7.57
N LEU A 210 12.17 -22.93 7.18
CA LEU A 210 13.63 -22.92 7.01
C LEU A 210 14.40 -23.12 8.33
N ILE A 211 13.85 -22.71 9.47
CA ILE A 211 14.49 -22.87 10.78
C ILE A 211 14.38 -24.30 11.30
N PHE A 212 13.27 -24.98 11.01
CA PHE A 212 12.95 -26.32 11.55
C PHE A 212 13.06 -27.46 10.53
N TYR A 213 13.48 -27.19 9.30
CA TYR A 213 13.79 -28.20 8.29
C TYR A 213 15.28 -28.45 8.21
#